data_AF-I3Z994-F1
#
_entry.id   AF-I3Z994-F1
#
_cell.length_a   1.000
_cell.length_b   1.000
_cell.length_c   1.000
_cell.angle_alpha   90.00
_cell.angle_beta   90.00
_cell.angle_gamma   90.00
#
_symmetry.space_group_name_H-M   'P 1'
#
loop_
_entity.id
_entity.type
_entity.pdbx_description
1 polymer ?
#
loop_
_entity_poly.entity_id
_entity_poly.type
_entity_poly.pdbx_seq_one_letter_code
_entity_poly.pdbx_strand_id
1 'polypeptide(L)'
;MNHKMIKFVTGMNTDVMKLKEIRDEKGTLSGVLIPADDIRELKESLKTGSKFFDYFDSLQSDRENEKRNLDQLMPNGLTVAGTNEKTAELTEKIHRKAFSMGVPMFYRDERAKAPKEFIRANPDGSEDLVSYDLATRSYSVLKSLLPAGKGYWSKLSIAK
;
A
#
# COMPACT_ATOMS: atom_id res chain seq x y z
N MET A 1 -24.47 -9.83 10.30
CA MET A 1 -23.70 -8.76 9.62
C MET A 1 -23.46 -9.19 8.18
N ASN A 2 -24.21 -8.62 7.25
CA ASN A 2 -24.28 -9.05 5.85
C ASN A 2 -23.03 -8.62 5.08
N HIS A 3 -22.27 -9.60 4.59
CA HIS A 3 -21.23 -9.43 3.59
C HIS A 3 -21.89 -9.03 2.26
N LYS A 4 -21.68 -7.81 1.78
CA LYS A 4 -22.19 -7.37 0.47
C LYS A 4 -21.08 -7.47 -0.58
N MET A 5 -21.24 -8.46 -1.46
CA MET A 5 -20.44 -8.69 -2.66
C MET A 5 -20.57 -7.54 -3.66
N ILE A 6 -19.43 -7.09 -4.18
CA ILE A 6 -19.33 -6.28 -5.39
C ILE A 6 -19.45 -7.23 -6.59
N LYS A 7 -20.45 -7.02 -7.46
CA LYS A 7 -20.62 -7.80 -8.70
C LYS A 7 -19.84 -7.15 -9.83
N PHE A 8 -18.94 -7.91 -10.43
CA PHE A 8 -18.21 -7.55 -11.65
C PHE A 8 -18.92 -8.19 -12.84
N VAL A 9 -19.29 -7.39 -13.84
CA VAL A 9 -19.83 -7.88 -15.11
C VAL A 9 -18.77 -7.64 -16.17
N THR A 10 -18.29 -8.72 -16.79
CA THR A 10 -17.26 -8.69 -17.83
C THR A 10 -17.91 -8.98 -19.17
N GLY A 11 -18.00 -7.97 -20.05
CA GLY A 11 -18.37 -8.14 -21.45
C GLY A 11 -17.12 -8.38 -22.32
N MET A 12 -17.21 -9.31 -23.28
CA MET A 12 -16.14 -9.63 -24.24
C MET A 12 -16.19 -8.72 -25.49
N ASN A 13 -14.99 -8.31 -25.93
CA ASN A 13 -14.47 -8.25 -27.32
C ASN A 13 -14.13 -6.88 -27.95
N THR A 14 -12.97 -6.89 -28.64
CA THR A 14 -12.25 -5.86 -29.45
C THR A 14 -11.70 -4.64 -28.71
N ASP A 15 -10.51 -4.18 -29.12
CA ASP A 15 -9.65 -3.11 -28.54
C ASP A 15 -10.38 -1.80 -28.22
N VAL A 16 -11.17 -1.83 -27.16
CA VAL A 16 -11.89 -0.69 -26.62
C VAL A 16 -11.38 -0.54 -25.19
N MET A 17 -10.77 0.62 -24.94
CA MET A 17 -10.29 1.09 -23.65
C MET A 17 -11.16 0.57 -22.49
N LYS A 18 -10.55 -0.16 -21.54
CA LYS A 18 -11.28 -0.79 -20.44
C LYS A 18 -11.56 0.23 -19.33
N LEU A 19 -12.52 1.11 -19.61
CA LEU A 19 -13.02 2.11 -18.67
C LEU A 19 -13.82 1.43 -17.55
N LYS A 20 -13.50 1.74 -16.29
CA LYS A 20 -14.31 1.34 -15.14
C LYS A 20 -15.05 2.54 -14.59
N GLU A 21 -16.37 2.51 -14.60
CA GLU A 21 -17.17 3.55 -13.96
C GLU A 21 -17.07 3.49 -12.43
N ILE A 22 -16.91 4.65 -11.82
CA ILE A 22 -17.01 4.86 -10.38
C ILE A 22 -18.36 5.51 -10.13
N ARG A 23 -19.18 4.88 -9.28
CA ARG A 23 -20.52 5.36 -8.93
C ARG A 23 -20.57 5.70 -7.44
N ASP A 24 -21.29 6.76 -7.11
CA ASP A 24 -21.53 7.18 -5.73
C ASP A 24 -22.51 6.24 -5.00
N GLU A 25 -22.75 6.51 -3.71
CA GLU A 25 -23.66 5.71 -2.87
C GLU A 25 -25.12 5.68 -3.37
N LYS A 26 -25.49 6.62 -4.24
CA LYS A 26 -26.82 6.72 -4.87
C LYS A 26 -26.85 6.07 -6.26
N GLY A 27 -25.73 5.51 -6.72
CA GLY A 27 -25.59 4.88 -8.04
C GLY A 27 -25.33 5.86 -9.18
N THR A 28 -25.12 7.15 -8.88
CA THR A 28 -24.80 8.20 -9.87
C THR A 28 -23.36 8.07 -10.31
N LEU A 29 -23.08 8.26 -11.60
CA LEU A 29 -21.70 8.26 -12.11
C LEU A 29 -20.92 9.42 -11.48
N SER A 30 -19.89 9.11 -10.71
CA SER A 30 -19.03 10.07 -10.01
C SER A 30 -17.63 10.15 -10.59
N GLY A 31 -17.23 9.18 -11.41
CA GLY A 31 -15.92 9.18 -12.07
C GLY A 31 -15.73 7.99 -12.99
N VAL A 32 -14.59 7.96 -13.69
CA VAL A 32 -14.17 6.85 -14.54
C VAL A 32 -12.70 6.56 -14.27
N LEU A 33 -12.37 5.30 -14.04
CA LEU A 33 -11.01 4.81 -13.89
C LEU A 33 -10.50 4.32 -15.25
N ILE A 34 -9.38 4.92 -15.66
CA ILE A 34 -8.72 4.69 -16.93
C ILE A 34 -7.34 4.11 -16.62
N PRO A 35 -6.99 2.91 -17.10
CA PRO A 35 -5.65 2.37 -16.96
C PRO A 35 -4.62 3.32 -17.57
N ALA A 36 -3.48 3.50 -16.89
CA ALA A 36 -2.49 4.50 -17.29
C ALA A 36 -1.86 4.23 -18.66
N ASP A 37 -1.90 2.98 -19.14
CA ASP A 37 -1.39 2.59 -20.45
C ASP A 37 -2.35 3.01 -21.57
N ASP A 38 -3.66 3.05 -21.29
CA ASP A 38 -4.71 3.49 -22.22
C ASP A 38 -4.84 5.04 -22.27
N ILE A 39 -4.27 5.74 -21.27
CA ILE A 39 -4.29 7.21 -21.20
C ILE A 39 -3.60 7.85 -22.41
N ARG A 40 -2.60 7.18 -23.01
CA ARG A 40 -1.86 7.72 -24.15
C ARG A 40 -2.75 7.87 -25.39
N GLU A 41 -3.56 6.85 -25.70
CA GLU A 41 -4.51 6.86 -26.82
C GLU A 41 -5.61 7.92 -26.62
N LEU A 42 -6.00 8.15 -25.37
CA LEU A 42 -6.93 9.19 -24.99
C LEU A 42 -6.40 10.58 -25.33
N LYS A 43 -5.13 10.87 -25.01
CA LYS A 43 -4.50 12.17 -25.29
C LYS A 43 -4.47 12.48 -26.79
N GLU A 44 -4.21 11.49 -27.64
CA GLU A 44 -4.21 11.63 -29.10
C GLU A 44 -5.60 12.00 -29.66
N SER A 45 -6.65 11.58 -28.96
CA SER A 45 -8.05 11.86 -29.32
C SER A 45 -8.57 13.20 -28.76
N LEU A 46 -7.78 13.90 -27.92
CA LEU A 46 -8.18 15.16 -27.31
C LEU A 46 -7.79 16.35 -28.17
N LYS A 47 -8.66 17.36 -28.19
CA LYS A 47 -8.36 18.64 -28.83
C LYS A 47 -7.19 19.32 -28.09
N THR A 48 -6.11 19.57 -28.83
CA THR A 48 -4.93 20.29 -28.36
C THR A 48 -5.34 21.66 -27.78
N GLY A 49 -4.80 21.99 -26.60
CA GLY A 49 -5.10 23.24 -25.88
C GLY A 49 -6.47 23.29 -25.18
N SER A 50 -7.15 22.14 -25.04
CA SER A 50 -8.28 22.03 -24.12
C SER A 50 -7.79 21.87 -22.68
N LYS A 51 -8.54 22.40 -21.71
CA LYS A 51 -8.20 22.25 -20.28
C LYS A 51 -7.99 20.78 -19.86
N PHE A 52 -8.71 19.86 -20.51
CA PHE A 52 -8.59 18.43 -20.24
C PHE A 52 -7.32 17.83 -20.86
N PHE A 53 -6.91 18.29 -22.04
CA PHE A 53 -5.62 17.96 -22.63
C PHE A 53 -4.47 18.45 -21.74
N ASP A 54 -4.52 19.71 -21.28
CA ASP A 54 -3.47 20.30 -20.44
C ASP A 54 -3.33 19.55 -19.11
N TYR A 55 -4.45 19.14 -18.51
CA TYR A 55 -4.46 18.30 -17.31
C TYR A 55 -3.84 16.93 -17.54
N PHE A 56 -4.10 16.29 -18.68
CA PHE A 56 -3.45 15.01 -19.00
C PHE A 56 -1.96 15.16 -19.27
N ASP A 57 -1.56 16.24 -19.93
CA ASP A 57 -0.16 16.55 -20.18
C ASP A 57 0.62 16.74 -18.88
N SER A 58 0.05 17.46 -17.90
CA SER A 58 0.66 17.64 -16.59
C SER A 58 0.79 16.30 -15.84
N LEU A 59 -0.24 15.44 -15.85
CA LEU A 59 -0.17 14.12 -15.21
C LEU A 59 0.92 13.22 -15.81
N GLN A 60 1.10 13.26 -17.14
CA GLN A 60 2.18 12.51 -17.79
C GLN A 60 3.55 13.08 -17.40
N SER A 61 3.69 14.41 -17.39
CA SER A 61 4.93 15.06 -16.99
C SER A 61 5.30 14.73 -15.54
N ASP A 62 4.33 14.77 -14.61
CA ASP A 62 4.54 14.42 -13.21
C ASP A 62 5.00 12.96 -13.06
N ARG A 63 4.35 12.02 -13.76
CA ARG A 63 4.74 10.61 -13.76
C ARG A 63 6.15 10.41 -14.33
N GLU A 64 6.50 11.10 -15.40
CA GLU A 64 7.85 11.04 -15.97
C GLU A 64 8.89 11.62 -15.01
N ASN A 65 8.59 12.75 -14.36
CA ASN A 65 9.47 13.35 -13.37
C ASN A 65 9.68 12.43 -12.18
N GLU A 66 8.62 11.81 -11.65
CA GLU A 66 8.71 10.82 -10.58
C GLU A 66 9.58 9.63 -10.98
N LYS A 67 9.38 9.10 -12.18
CA LYS A 67 10.21 8.00 -12.72
C LYS A 67 11.68 8.41 -12.83
N ARG A 68 11.98 9.59 -13.37
CA ARG A 68 13.36 10.12 -13.46
C ARG A 68 14.00 10.27 -12.07
N ASN A 69 13.24 10.73 -11.08
CA ASN A 69 13.71 10.84 -9.70
C ASN A 69 14.01 9.45 -9.10
N LEU A 70 13.18 8.45 -9.39
CA LEU A 70 13.40 7.07 -8.93
C LEU A 70 14.60 6.41 -9.62
N ASP A 71 14.85 6.73 -10.90
CA ASP A 71 15.97 6.23 -11.70
C ASP A 71 17.27 7.03 -11.47
N GLN A 72 17.22 8.12 -10.69
CA GLN A 72 18.39 8.93 -10.37
C GLN A 72 19.44 8.11 -9.61
N LEU A 73 20.67 8.09 -10.14
CA LEU A 73 21.82 7.47 -9.50
C LEU A 73 22.22 8.25 -8.23
N MET A 74 22.33 7.52 -7.13
CA MET A 74 22.84 7.98 -5.86
C MET A 74 24.36 7.73 -5.75
N PRO A 75 25.07 8.37 -4.80
CA PRO A 75 26.52 8.18 -4.61
C PRO A 75 26.95 6.73 -4.30
N ASN A 76 26.01 5.90 -3.85
CA ASN A 76 26.22 4.47 -3.60
C ASN A 76 26.20 3.61 -4.88
N GLY A 77 26.06 4.23 -6.07
CA GLY A 77 26.02 3.54 -7.36
C GLY A 77 24.68 2.87 -7.69
N LEU A 78 23.65 3.07 -6.87
CA LEU A 78 22.30 2.56 -7.09
C LEU A 78 21.35 3.69 -7.43
N THR A 79 20.23 3.37 -8.07
CA THR A 79 19.14 4.32 -8.23
C THR A 79 18.44 4.57 -6.88
N VAL A 80 17.63 5.62 -6.76
CA VAL A 80 16.77 5.83 -5.58
C VAL A 80 15.85 4.62 -5.37
N ALA A 81 15.26 4.08 -6.44
CA ALA A 81 14.45 2.87 -6.37
C ALA A 81 15.25 1.67 -5.83
N GLY A 82 16.45 1.41 -6.37
CA GLY A 82 17.31 0.32 -5.93
C GLY A 82 17.83 0.50 -4.51
N THR A 83 18.05 1.74 -4.08
CA THR A 83 18.41 2.06 -2.69
C THR A 83 17.26 1.77 -1.74
N ASN A 84 16.05 2.16 -2.11
CA ASN A 84 14.84 1.88 -1.32
C ASN A 84 14.60 0.38 -1.19
N GLU A 85 14.74 -0.38 -2.28
CA GLU A 85 14.62 -1.84 -2.28
C GLU A 85 15.64 -2.49 -1.33
N LYS A 86 16.93 -2.18 -1.49
CA LYS A 86 17.98 -2.72 -0.59
C LYS A 86 17.78 -2.33 0.87
N THR A 87 17.32 -1.11 1.11
CA THR A 87 17.04 -0.62 2.47
C THR A 87 15.86 -1.37 3.07
N ALA A 88 14.80 -1.62 2.31
CA ALA A 88 13.65 -2.41 2.73
C ALA A 88 14.07 -3.85 3.08
N GLU A 89 14.85 -4.50 2.21
CA GLU A 89 15.38 -5.85 2.49
C GLU A 89 16.24 -5.91 3.76
N LEU A 90 17.14 -4.95 3.93
CA LEU A 90 18.01 -4.89 5.11
C LEU A 90 17.17 -4.66 6.39
N THR A 91 16.22 -3.74 6.32
CA THR A 91 15.30 -3.43 7.41
C THR A 91 14.52 -4.68 7.80
N GLU A 92 13.98 -5.41 6.83
CA GLU A 92 13.26 -6.65 7.08
C GLU A 92 14.16 -7.72 7.73
N LYS A 93 15.39 -7.90 7.24
CA LYS A 93 16.37 -8.84 7.83
C LYS A 93 16.68 -8.51 9.28
N ILE A 94 16.88 -7.23 9.60
CA ILE A 94 17.14 -6.77 10.97
C ILE A 94 15.95 -7.10 11.87
N HIS A 95 14.73 -6.78 11.43
CA HIS A 95 13.53 -7.06 12.20
C HIS A 95 13.28 -8.57 12.40
N ARG A 96 13.48 -9.39 11.36
CA ARG A 96 13.38 -10.85 11.47
C ARG A 96 14.37 -11.39 12.51
N LYS A 97 15.61 -10.90 12.50
CA LYS A 97 16.62 -11.27 13.49
C LYS A 97 16.25 -10.81 14.90
N ALA A 98 15.76 -9.58 15.06
CA ALA A 98 15.30 -9.08 16.36
C ALA A 98 14.16 -9.94 16.92
N PHE A 99 13.18 -10.27 16.08
CA PHE A 99 12.06 -11.11 16.45
C PHE A 99 12.48 -12.53 16.84
N SER A 100 13.41 -13.15 16.10
CA SER A 100 13.94 -14.48 16.46
C SER A 100 14.75 -14.48 17.77
N MET A 101 15.28 -13.33 18.18
CA MET A 101 15.94 -13.13 19.48
C MET A 101 14.96 -12.78 20.61
N GLY A 102 13.65 -12.75 20.34
CA GLY A 102 12.62 -12.50 21.36
C GLY A 102 12.23 -11.04 21.53
N VAL A 103 12.58 -10.15 20.58
CA VAL A 103 12.14 -8.76 20.61
C VAL A 103 10.74 -8.66 19.99
N PRO A 104 9.73 -8.11 20.69
CA PRO A 104 8.41 -7.91 20.12
C PRO A 104 8.44 -6.83 19.03
N MET A 105 7.63 -7.02 17.99
CA MET A 105 7.52 -6.09 16.87
C MET A 105 6.25 -5.25 16.97
N PHE A 106 6.35 -3.95 16.70
CA PHE A 106 5.23 -3.03 16.71
C PHE A 106 4.99 -2.46 15.31
N TYR A 107 3.76 -2.52 14.83
CA TYR A 107 3.37 -2.01 13.51
C TYR A 107 1.89 -1.62 13.48
N ARG A 108 1.43 -1.06 12.36
CA ARG A 108 0.01 -0.71 12.15
C ARG A 108 -0.49 -1.41 10.90
N ASP A 109 -1.72 -1.89 10.98
CA ASP A 109 -2.50 -2.40 9.84
C ASP A 109 -3.97 -1.99 10.02
N GLU A 110 -4.85 -2.49 9.16
CA GLU A 110 -6.29 -2.17 9.16
C GLU A 110 -7.00 -2.42 10.51
N ARG A 111 -6.42 -3.23 11.41
CA ARG A 111 -6.97 -3.52 12.73
C ARG A 111 -6.71 -2.41 13.74
N ALA A 112 -5.72 -1.53 13.50
CA ALA A 112 -5.38 -0.40 14.34
C ALA A 112 -6.07 0.89 13.83
N LYS A 113 -7.21 1.23 14.44
CA LYS A 113 -8.10 2.30 13.94
C LYS A 113 -7.72 3.67 14.50
N ALA A 114 -7.26 3.73 15.75
CA ALA A 114 -6.88 4.99 16.37
C ALA A 114 -5.39 5.33 16.13
N PRO A 115 -5.00 6.62 16.16
CA PRO A 115 -3.60 7.03 15.96
C PRO A 115 -2.61 6.45 16.97
N LYS A 116 -3.08 6.09 18.17
CA LYS A 116 -2.27 5.53 19.27
C LYS A 116 -2.34 4.00 19.34
N GLU A 117 -3.03 3.36 18.41
CA GLU A 117 -3.16 1.91 18.37
C GLU A 117 -2.10 1.28 17.47
N PHE A 118 -1.52 0.19 17.96
CA PHE A 118 -0.50 -0.59 17.28
C PHE A 118 -0.78 -2.07 17.47
N ILE A 119 -0.32 -2.88 16.52
CA ILE A 119 -0.24 -4.32 16.66
C ILE A 119 1.13 -4.63 17.28
N ARG A 120 1.12 -5.33 18.41
CA ARG A 120 2.30 -5.94 19.01
C ARG A 120 2.35 -7.41 18.61
N ALA A 121 3.30 -7.79 17.76
CA ALA A 121 3.64 -9.18 17.53
C ALA A 121 4.57 -9.67 18.64
N ASN A 122 4.08 -10.61 19.42
CA ASN A 122 4.80 -11.20 20.54
C ASN A 122 5.77 -12.29 20.03
N PRO A 123 6.87 -12.57 20.75
CA PRO A 123 7.86 -13.58 20.35
C PRO A 123 7.33 -15.01 20.16
N ASP A 124 6.24 -15.36 20.84
CA ASP A 124 5.54 -16.65 20.69
C ASP A 124 4.69 -16.71 19.39
N GLY A 125 4.69 -15.63 18.61
CA GLY A 125 3.91 -15.50 17.40
C GLY A 125 2.45 -15.14 17.62
N SER A 126 2.03 -14.80 18.84
CA SER A 126 0.72 -14.20 19.09
C SER A 126 0.73 -12.71 18.73
N GLU A 127 -0.45 -12.12 18.57
CA GLU A 127 -0.58 -10.68 18.31
C GLU A 127 -1.61 -10.04 19.23
N ASP A 128 -1.26 -8.86 19.73
CA ASP A 128 -2.14 -8.02 20.54
C ASP A 128 -2.33 -6.65 19.90
N LEU A 129 -3.54 -6.10 20.01
CA LEU A 129 -3.79 -4.68 19.84
C LEU A 129 -3.38 -3.97 21.13
N VAL A 130 -2.48 -3.01 21.02
CA VAL A 130 -1.97 -2.22 22.13
C VAL A 130 -2.19 -0.74 21.88
N SER A 131 -2.35 0.05 22.96
CA SER A 131 -2.32 1.50 22.90
C SER A 131 -1.01 2.02 23.48
N TYR A 132 -0.42 3.02 22.84
CA TYR A 132 0.76 3.70 23.34
C TYR A 132 0.37 4.95 24.13
N ASP A 133 0.83 5.02 25.39
CA ASP A 133 0.75 6.22 26.20
C ASP A 133 2.10 6.97 26.18
N LEU A 134 2.06 8.21 25.69
CA LEU A 134 3.22 9.10 25.61
C LEU A 134 3.68 9.59 26.99
N ALA A 135 2.76 9.74 27.95
CA ALA A 135 3.08 10.25 29.28
C ALA A 135 3.92 9.24 30.08
N THR A 136 3.52 7.98 30.04
CA THR A 136 4.21 6.87 30.73
C THR A 136 5.22 6.14 29.85
N ARG A 137 5.25 6.43 28.55
CA ARG A 137 6.06 5.75 27.52
C ARG A 137 5.85 4.23 27.51
N SER A 138 4.63 3.78 27.81
CA SER A 138 4.29 2.36 27.94
C SER A 138 3.19 1.95 26.97
N TYR A 139 3.18 0.65 26.65
CA TYR A 139 2.09 0.03 25.90
C TYR A 139 1.13 -0.69 26.84
N SER A 140 -0.17 -0.48 26.64
CA SER A 140 -1.23 -1.20 27.33
C SER A 140 -1.98 -2.09 26.35
N VAL A 141 -2.20 -3.35 26.72
CA VAL A 141 -2.96 -4.29 25.89
C VAL A 141 -4.44 -3.90 25.91
N LEU A 142 -4.99 -3.67 24.72
CA LEU A 142 -6.42 -3.42 24.54
C LEU A 142 -7.17 -4.72 24.27
N LYS A 143 -6.62 -5.57 23.40
CA LYS A 143 -7.28 -6.78 22.94
C LYS A 143 -6.28 -7.77 22.35
N SER A 144 -6.45 -9.07 22.61
CA SER A 144 -5.72 -10.11 21.88
C SER A 144 -6.34 -10.34 20.49
N LEU A 145 -5.49 -10.39 19.46
CA LEU A 145 -5.91 -10.49 18.06
C LEU A 145 -5.71 -11.90 17.50
N LEU A 146 -4.55 -12.50 17.74
CA LEU A 146 -4.21 -13.83 17.23
C LEU A 146 -3.49 -14.66 18.31
N PRO A 147 -3.76 -15.97 18.40
CA PRO A 147 -3.06 -16.85 19.31
C PRO A 147 -1.62 -17.13 18.84
N ALA A 148 -0.82 -17.73 19.72
CA ALA A 148 0.56 -18.12 19.47
C ALA A 148 0.75 -18.83 18.11
N GLY A 149 1.84 -18.49 17.42
CA GLY A 149 2.20 -19.04 16.12
C GLY A 149 1.33 -18.60 14.93
N LYS A 150 0.25 -17.82 15.13
CA LYS A 150 -0.65 -17.41 14.04
C LYS A 150 -0.38 -16.01 13.48
N GLY A 151 0.47 -15.22 14.14
CA GLY A 151 0.84 -13.87 13.74
C GLY A 151 1.59 -13.79 12.41
N TYR A 152 1.69 -12.58 11.88
CA TYR A 152 2.44 -12.27 10.67
C TYR A 152 3.92 -12.61 10.82
N TRP A 153 4.54 -12.16 11.90
CA TRP A 153 5.97 -12.34 12.16
C TRP A 153 6.36 -13.80 12.47
N SER A 154 5.43 -14.63 12.97
CA SER A 154 5.70 -16.07 13.19
C SER A 154 5.89 -16.84 11.89
N LYS A 155 5.20 -16.43 10.81
CA LYS A 155 5.38 -17.03 9.48
C LYS A 155 6.74 -16.69 8.89
N LEU A 156 7.28 -15.53 9.25
CA LEU A 156 8.55 -15.00 8.75
C LEU A 156 9.75 -15.50 9.55
N SER A 157 9.56 -16.01 10.77
CA SER A 157 10.65 -16.49 11.62
C SER A 157 11.05 -17.96 11.38
N ILE A 158 10.27 -18.73 10.62
CA ILE A 158 10.48 -20.18 10.40
C ILE A 158 11.33 -20.48 9.14
N ALA A 159 12.03 -19.51 8.57
CA ALA A 159 13.06 -19.81 7.57
C ALA A 159 14.29 -20.40 8.28
N LYS A 160 14.28 -21.73 8.48
CA LYS A 160 15.47 -22.54 8.78
C LYS A 160 16.09 -23.05 7.49
#